data_AF-A0A968LVT1-F1
#
_entry.id   AF-A0A968LVT1-F1
#
_cell.length_a   1.000
_cell.length_b   1.000
_cell.length_c   1.000
_cell.angle_alpha   90.00
_cell.angle_beta   90.00
_cell.angle_gamma   90.00
#
_symmetry.space_group_name_H-M   'P 1'
#
loop_
_entity.id
_entity.type
_entity.pdbx_description
1 polymer ?
#
loop_
_entity_poly.entity_id
_entity_poly.type
_entity_poly.pdbx_seq_one_letter_code
_entity_poly.pdbx_strand_id
1 'polypeptide(L)'
;MIEKRAGKIVNVSSQTSEVALHNHAAYMASKAGLNALTKTMTVEWAQYNIQSNAVCPTVIMTPMGESILPSEKARERTRQRVPIGHFGTPEDIAEMQADLARMQANYDLLLAGTRPEEIQEAEANVQKLQGQIDEVDVKRKERVVVAPERALV
;
A
#
# COMPACT_ATOMS: atom_id res chain seq x y z
N MET A 1 6.69 -3.28 -18.99
CA MET A 1 6.91 -2.92 -17.56
C MET A 1 8.39 -2.78 -17.26
N ILE A 2 9.24 -3.77 -17.60
CA ILE A 2 10.69 -3.74 -17.33
C ILE A 2 11.39 -2.50 -17.89
N GLU A 3 11.26 -2.22 -19.19
CA GLU A 3 11.87 -1.02 -19.81
C GLU A 3 11.40 0.30 -19.17
N LYS A 4 10.13 0.34 -18.73
CA LYS A 4 9.53 1.51 -18.08
C LYS A 4 9.90 1.65 -16.60
N ARG A 5 10.58 0.64 -16.03
CA ARG A 5 10.90 0.52 -14.59
C ARG A 5 9.72 0.85 -13.66
N ALA A 6 8.54 0.38 -14.04
CA ALA A 6 7.31 0.59 -13.29
C ALA A 6 6.27 -0.47 -13.66
N GLY A 7 5.63 -1.06 -12.66
CA GLY A 7 4.49 -1.96 -12.86
C GLY A 7 3.91 -2.52 -11.57
N LYS A 8 2.60 -2.78 -11.58
CA LYS A 8 1.88 -3.45 -10.49
C LYS A 8 1.13 -4.64 -11.07
N ILE A 9 1.32 -5.82 -10.47
CA ILE A 9 0.69 -7.07 -10.88
C ILE A 9 -0.06 -7.63 -9.68
N VAL A 10 -1.33 -7.96 -9.89
CA VAL A 10 -2.18 -8.59 -8.88
C VAL A 10 -2.71 -9.90 -9.44
N ASN A 11 -2.25 -11.01 -8.87
CA ASN A 11 -2.72 -12.34 -9.21
C ASN A 11 -3.95 -12.71 -8.39
N VAL A 12 -4.94 -13.36 -9.02
CA VAL A 12 -6.13 -13.87 -8.32
C VAL A 12 -5.93 -15.33 -7.95
N SER A 13 -5.55 -15.56 -6.69
CA SER A 13 -5.33 -16.89 -6.13
C SER A 13 -6.58 -17.42 -5.40
N SER A 14 -6.42 -18.11 -4.27
CA SER A 14 -7.50 -18.66 -3.44
C SER A 14 -6.95 -19.01 -2.06
N GLN A 15 -7.78 -19.00 -1.02
CA GLN A 15 -7.40 -19.56 0.28
C GLN A 15 -6.88 -21.01 0.18
N THR A 16 -7.33 -21.74 -0.84
CA THR A 16 -6.97 -23.15 -1.08
C THR A 16 -5.51 -23.34 -1.50
N SER A 17 -4.78 -22.25 -1.73
CA SER A 17 -3.32 -22.26 -1.84
C SER A 17 -2.63 -22.60 -0.52
N GLU A 18 -3.28 -22.34 0.62
CA GLU A 18 -2.71 -22.55 1.96
C GLU A 18 -3.45 -23.64 2.76
N VAL A 19 -4.70 -23.97 2.39
CA VAL A 19 -5.50 -25.00 3.08
C VAL A 19 -6.03 -26.08 2.15
N ALA A 20 -6.25 -27.28 2.69
CA ALA A 20 -6.72 -28.42 1.92
C ALA A 20 -8.24 -28.60 1.90
N LEU A 21 -8.79 -28.87 0.72
CA LEU A 21 -10.18 -29.24 0.50
C LEU A 21 -10.28 -30.57 -0.26
N HIS A 22 -11.22 -31.42 0.17
CA HIS A 22 -11.51 -32.67 -0.52
C HIS A 22 -12.01 -32.40 -1.96
N ASN A 23 -11.62 -33.22 -2.93
CA ASN A 23 -11.96 -33.09 -4.36
C ASN A 23 -11.47 -31.83 -5.09
N HIS A 24 -10.43 -31.15 -4.59
CA HIS A 24 -9.90 -29.91 -5.20
C HIS A 24 -8.42 -29.99 -5.60
N ALA A 25 -7.83 -31.19 -5.72
CA ALA A 25 -6.38 -31.39 -5.87
C ALA A 25 -5.75 -30.56 -7.02
N ALA A 26 -6.30 -30.64 -8.23
CA ALA A 26 -5.78 -29.88 -9.38
C ALA A 26 -5.92 -28.36 -9.19
N TYR A 27 -7.06 -27.90 -8.68
CA TYR A 27 -7.32 -26.49 -8.42
C TYR A 27 -6.35 -25.96 -7.36
N MET A 28 -6.22 -26.66 -6.23
CA MET A 28 -5.29 -26.33 -5.16
C MET A 28 -3.85 -26.27 -5.66
N ALA A 29 -3.40 -27.28 -6.42
CA ALA A 29 -2.06 -27.28 -6.99
C ALA A 29 -1.82 -26.04 -7.88
N SER A 30 -2.79 -25.68 -8.72
CA SER A 30 -2.70 -24.48 -9.57
C SER A 30 -2.60 -23.19 -8.76
N LYS A 31 -3.36 -23.06 -7.66
CA LYS A 31 -3.39 -21.84 -6.84
C LYS A 31 -2.18 -21.74 -5.92
N ALA A 32 -1.70 -22.86 -5.38
CA ALA A 32 -0.43 -22.92 -4.66
C ALA A 32 0.75 -22.58 -5.58
N GLY A 33 0.77 -23.12 -6.81
CA GLY A 33 1.75 -22.76 -7.83
C GLY A 33 1.72 -21.27 -8.19
N LEU A 34 0.53 -20.67 -8.29
CA LEU A 34 0.38 -19.23 -8.53
C LEU A 34 0.93 -18.38 -7.37
N ASN A 35 0.75 -18.80 -6.12
CA ASN A 35 1.37 -18.12 -4.97
C ASN A 35 2.90 -18.22 -5.01
N ALA A 36 3.44 -19.39 -5.34
CA ALA A 36 4.88 -19.57 -5.50
C ALA A 36 5.43 -18.68 -6.63
N LEU A 37 4.76 -18.67 -7.78
CA LEU A 37 5.10 -17.81 -8.91
C LEU A 37 5.08 -16.33 -8.51
N THR A 38 4.04 -15.88 -7.80
CA THR A 38 3.93 -14.50 -7.33
C THR A 38 5.15 -14.11 -6.49
N LYS A 39 5.55 -14.96 -5.53
CA LYS A 39 6.74 -14.73 -4.69
C LYS A 39 8.02 -14.61 -5.52
N THR A 40 8.21 -15.51 -6.48
CA THR A 40 9.36 -15.47 -7.39
C THR A 40 9.37 -14.19 -8.23
N MET A 41 8.23 -13.80 -8.82
CA MET A 41 8.12 -12.55 -9.59
C MET A 41 8.46 -11.32 -8.75
N THR A 42 8.02 -11.28 -7.48
CA THR A 42 8.37 -10.18 -6.56
C THR A 42 9.88 -10.07 -6.38
N VAL A 43 10.56 -11.18 -6.10
CA VAL A 43 12.02 -11.18 -5.88
C VAL A 43 12.78 -10.83 -7.16
N GLU A 44 12.42 -11.44 -8.29
CA GLU A 44 13.13 -11.26 -9.55
C GLU A 44 12.92 -9.87 -10.14
N TRP A 45 11.73 -9.28 -9.97
CA TRP A 45 11.35 -8.04 -10.65
C TRP A 45 11.36 -6.79 -9.78
N ALA A 46 11.60 -6.92 -8.47
CA ALA A 46 11.81 -5.78 -7.57
C ALA A 46 12.90 -4.84 -8.07
N GLN A 47 13.98 -5.38 -8.64
CA GLN A 47 15.08 -4.58 -9.23
C GLN A 47 14.63 -3.67 -10.38
N TYR A 48 13.49 -3.96 -11.01
CA TYR A 48 12.89 -3.16 -12.08
C TYR A 48 11.76 -2.26 -11.58
N ASN A 49 11.60 -2.12 -10.25
CA ASN A 49 10.49 -1.39 -9.64
C ASN A 49 9.12 -1.92 -10.13
N ILE A 50 8.99 -3.25 -10.18
CA ILE A 50 7.75 -3.95 -10.49
C ILE A 50 7.34 -4.73 -9.25
N GLN A 51 6.09 -4.56 -8.83
CA GLN A 51 5.55 -5.22 -7.66
C GLN A 51 4.54 -6.28 -8.09
N SER A 52 4.64 -7.47 -7.52
CA SER A 52 3.71 -8.57 -7.73
C SER A 52 3.13 -9.00 -6.39
N ASN A 53 1.81 -9.09 -6.33
CA ASN A 53 1.07 -9.53 -5.16
C ASN A 53 -0.06 -10.48 -5.60
N ALA A 54 -0.64 -11.19 -4.64
CA ALA A 54 -1.79 -12.06 -4.87
C ALA A 54 -2.92 -11.76 -3.89
N VAL A 55 -4.15 -11.75 -4.39
CA VAL A 55 -5.36 -11.77 -3.58
C VAL A 55 -5.81 -13.22 -3.44
N CYS A 56 -6.18 -13.65 -2.22
CA CYS A 56 -6.55 -15.04 -1.93
C CYS A 56 -7.98 -15.14 -1.37
N PRO A 57 -9.02 -15.04 -2.23
CA PRO A 57 -10.40 -15.12 -1.77
C PRO A 57 -10.77 -16.46 -1.13
N THR A 58 -11.72 -16.41 -0.21
CA THR A 58 -12.55 -17.55 0.19
C THR A 58 -13.71 -17.70 -0.80
N VAL A 59 -14.85 -18.23 -0.37
CA VAL A 59 -16.08 -18.26 -1.15
C VAL A 59 -16.61 -16.85 -1.36
N ILE A 60 -16.65 -16.44 -2.63
CA ILE A 60 -17.32 -15.22 -3.09
C ILE A 60 -18.60 -15.60 -3.81
N MET A 61 -19.71 -14.93 -3.49
CA MET A 61 -21.03 -15.15 -4.11
C MET A 61 -21.07 -14.61 -5.55
N THR A 62 -20.34 -15.29 -6.42
CA THR A 62 -20.40 -15.19 -7.88
C THR A 62 -21.20 -16.39 -8.42
N PRO A 63 -21.52 -16.46 -9.73
CA PRO A 63 -22.13 -17.66 -10.31
C PRO A 63 -21.34 -18.96 -10.01
N MET A 64 -20.00 -18.88 -9.92
CA MET A 64 -19.17 -20.00 -9.49
C MET A 64 -19.44 -20.37 -8.02
N GLY A 65 -19.44 -19.40 -7.11
CA GLY A 65 -19.76 -19.63 -5.70
C GLY A 65 -21.15 -20.22 -5.49
N GLU A 66 -22.14 -19.75 -6.25
CA GLU A 66 -23.51 -20.28 -6.22
C GLU A 66 -23.57 -21.74 -6.69
N SER A 67 -22.82 -22.09 -7.74
CA SER A 67 -22.76 -23.48 -8.23
C SER A 67 -22.07 -24.44 -7.25
N ILE A 68 -21.09 -23.96 -6.48
CA ILE A 68 -20.37 -24.76 -5.47
C ILE A 68 -21.23 -24.91 -4.19
N LEU A 69 -22.08 -23.92 -3.89
CA LEU A 69 -23.02 -23.92 -2.77
C LEU A 69 -24.48 -23.81 -3.25
N PRO A 70 -25.01 -24.84 -3.95
CA PRO A 70 -26.31 -24.74 -4.62
C PRO A 70 -27.51 -24.87 -3.68
N SER A 71 -27.31 -25.35 -2.45
CA SER A 71 -28.39 -25.54 -1.47
C SER A 71 -28.19 -24.67 -0.25
N GLU A 72 -29.29 -24.22 0.35
CA GLU A 72 -29.28 -23.42 1.57
C GLU A 72 -28.58 -24.16 2.73
N LYS A 73 -28.76 -25.48 2.81
CA LYS A 73 -28.05 -26.31 3.80
C LYS A 73 -26.53 -26.32 3.60
N ALA A 74 -26.03 -26.26 2.37
CA ALA A 74 -24.60 -26.17 2.09
C ALA A 74 -24.06 -24.76 2.43
N ARG A 75 -24.84 -23.72 2.10
CA ARG A 75 -24.53 -22.33 2.44
C ARG A 75 -24.44 -22.15 3.95
N GLU A 76 -25.44 -22.59 4.69
CA GLU A 76 -25.50 -22.44 6.14
C GLU A 76 -24.34 -23.17 6.85
N ARG A 77 -24.04 -24.42 6.45
CA ARG A 77 -22.88 -25.15 6.99
C ARG A 77 -21.55 -24.45 6.71
N THR A 78 -21.42 -23.80 5.56
CA THR A 78 -20.20 -23.07 5.21
C THR A 78 -20.12 -21.74 5.96
N ARG A 79 -21.25 -21.02 6.07
CA ARG A 79 -21.38 -19.76 6.83
C ARG A 79 -20.99 -19.94 8.30
N GLN A 80 -21.38 -21.05 8.94
CA GLN A 80 -20.98 -21.37 10.32
C GLN A 80 -19.47 -21.52 10.53
N ARG A 81 -18.72 -21.77 9.45
CA ARG A 81 -17.24 -21.87 9.48
C ARG A 81 -16.55 -20.56 9.11
N VAL A 82 -17.32 -19.55 8.70
CA VAL A 82 -16.85 -18.21 8.37
C VAL A 82 -17.07 -17.31 9.59
N PRO A 83 -16.02 -16.87 10.30
CA PRO A 83 -16.18 -16.13 11.56
C PRO A 83 -17.00 -14.84 11.45
N ILE A 84 -16.96 -14.17 10.29
CA ILE A 84 -17.72 -12.94 10.03
C ILE A 84 -19.20 -13.18 9.68
N GLY A 85 -19.62 -14.44 9.54
CA GLY A 85 -21.03 -14.82 9.38
C GLY A 85 -21.65 -14.53 8.02
N HIS A 86 -20.88 -14.05 7.03
CA HIS A 86 -21.34 -13.89 5.65
C HIS A 86 -20.27 -14.29 4.64
N PHE A 87 -20.69 -14.57 3.41
CA PHE A 87 -19.78 -14.80 2.29
C PHE A 87 -19.26 -13.47 1.75
N GLY A 88 -18.10 -13.51 1.10
CA GLY A 88 -17.59 -12.34 0.40
C GLY A 88 -18.39 -12.05 -0.87
N THR A 89 -18.29 -10.81 -1.31
CA THR A 89 -18.91 -10.27 -2.51
C THR A 89 -17.83 -9.86 -3.53
N PRO A 90 -18.18 -9.72 -4.82
CA PRO A 90 -17.26 -9.14 -5.80
C PRO A 90 -16.74 -7.76 -5.40
N GLU A 91 -17.59 -6.96 -4.75
CA GLU A 91 -17.27 -5.63 -4.24
C GLU A 91 -16.18 -5.68 -3.16
N ASP A 92 -16.25 -6.65 -2.24
CA ASP A 92 -15.20 -6.86 -1.23
C ASP A 92 -13.82 -7.15 -1.87
N ILE A 93 -13.82 -7.88 -3.00
CA ILE A 93 -12.58 -8.16 -3.74
C ILE A 93 -12.06 -6.91 -4.45
N ALA A 94 -12.95 -6.11 -5.04
CA ALA A 94 -12.58 -4.86 -5.69
C ALA A 94 -11.99 -3.85 -4.68
N GLU A 95 -12.60 -3.74 -3.50
CA GLU A 95 -12.11 -2.90 -2.41
C GLU A 95 -10.74 -3.38 -1.91
N MET A 96 -10.57 -4.68 -1.69
CA MET A 96 -9.27 -5.24 -1.27
C MET A 96 -8.16 -4.99 -2.31
N GLN A 97 -8.47 -5.07 -3.61
CA GLN A 97 -7.51 -4.73 -4.67
C GLN A 97 -7.14 -3.24 -4.65
N ALA A 98 -8.13 -2.37 -4.44
CA ALA A 98 -7.91 -0.93 -4.33
C ALA A 98 -7.05 -0.58 -3.10
N ASP A 99 -7.32 -1.22 -1.95
CA ASP A 99 -6.55 -1.05 -0.73
C ASP A 99 -5.10 -1.48 -0.89
N LEU A 100 -4.87 -2.63 -1.53
CA LEU A 100 -3.53 -3.09 -1.84
C LEU A 100 -2.79 -2.10 -2.74
N ALA A 101 -3.44 -1.58 -3.78
CA ALA A 101 -2.84 -0.58 -4.65
C ALA A 101 -2.49 0.72 -3.90
N ARG A 102 -3.36 1.14 -2.98
CA ARG A 102 -3.16 2.32 -2.12
C ARG A 102 -2.02 2.13 -1.13
N MET A 103 -1.97 0.99 -0.44
CA MET A 103 -0.85 0.64 0.46
C MET A 103 0.48 0.62 -0.30
N GLN A 104 0.49 0.06 -1.51
CA GLN A 104 1.66 0.06 -2.38
C GLN A 104 2.09 1.49 -2.74
N ALA A 105 1.14 2.36 -3.14
CA ALA A 105 1.43 3.75 -3.45
C ALA A 105 2.00 4.53 -2.25
N ASN A 106 1.44 4.30 -1.05
CA ASN A 106 1.96 4.89 0.18
C ASN A 106 3.38 4.38 0.50
N TYR A 107 3.66 3.10 0.28
CA TYR A 107 5.01 2.55 0.43
C TYR A 107 5.99 3.17 -0.58
N ASP A 108 5.57 3.36 -1.83
CA ASP A 108 6.37 4.03 -2.86
C ASP A 108 6.70 5.48 -2.45
N LEU A 109 5.74 6.22 -1.87
CA LEU A 109 5.94 7.56 -1.31
C LEU A 109 6.93 7.57 -0.13
N LEU A 110 6.84 6.58 0.77
CA LEU A 110 7.77 6.48 1.89
C LEU A 110 9.21 6.23 1.43
N LEU A 111 9.40 5.43 0.38
CA LEU A 111 10.73 5.19 -0.21
C LEU A 111 11.27 6.39 -0.98
N ALA A 112 10.41 7.18 -1.61
CA ALA A 112 10.79 8.37 -2.36
C ALA A 112 11.13 9.58 -1.47
N GLY A 113 10.85 9.48 -0.16
CA GLY A 113 10.69 10.67 0.68
C GLY A 113 9.32 11.29 0.43
N THR A 114 8.75 11.87 1.49
CA THR A 114 7.43 12.51 1.62
C THR A 114 6.94 13.24 0.35
N ARG A 115 5.61 13.35 0.15
CA ARG A 115 5.02 13.80 -1.13
C ARG A 115 5.68 15.09 -1.63
N PRO A 116 5.98 15.24 -2.94
CA PRO A 116 6.63 16.45 -3.46
C PRO A 116 5.90 17.74 -3.06
N GLU A 117 4.56 17.72 -2.97
CA GLU A 117 3.78 18.85 -2.47
C GLU A 117 4.04 19.17 -0.99
N GLU A 118 4.26 18.17 -0.14
CA GLU A 118 4.56 18.35 1.28
C GLU A 118 5.99 18.85 1.49
N ILE A 119 6.93 18.43 0.64
CA ILE A 119 8.30 18.97 0.62
C ILE A 119 8.26 20.44 0.20
N GLN A 120 7.55 20.78 -0.88
CA GLN A 120 7.43 22.16 -1.34
C GLN A 120 6.76 23.06 -0.29
N GLU A 121 5.72 22.58 0.39
CA GLU A 121 5.07 23.31 1.48
C GLU A 121 6.01 23.52 2.68
N ALA A 122 6.77 22.49 3.05
CA ALA A 122 7.77 22.60 4.11
C ALA A 122 8.90 23.57 3.75
N GLU A 123 9.42 23.51 2.51
CA GLU A 123 10.45 24.43 2.00
C GLU A 123 9.96 25.88 1.97
N ALA A 124 8.71 26.11 1.52
CA ALA A 124 8.10 27.43 1.52
C ALA A 124 7.95 27.99 2.95
N ASN A 125 7.57 27.15 3.92
CA ASN A 125 7.47 27.53 5.32
C ASN A 125 8.84 27.86 5.94
N VAL A 126 9.88 27.10 5.62
CA VAL A 126 11.26 27.37 6.05
C VAL A 126 11.76 28.69 5.47
N GLN A 127 11.55 28.96 4.17
CA GLN A 127 11.93 30.24 3.56
C GLN A 127 11.21 31.42 4.21
N LYS A 128 9.92 31.28 4.52
CA LYS A 128 9.15 32.33 5.21
C LYS A 128 9.71 32.62 6.61
N LEU A 129 10.02 31.58 7.38
CA LEU A 129 10.61 31.73 8.72
C LEU A 129 12.01 32.34 8.66
N GLN A 130 12.82 31.95 7.66
CA GLN A 130 14.14 32.54 7.47
C GLN A 130 14.06 34.04 7.21
N GLY A 131 13.11 34.49 6.37
CA GLY A 131 12.88 35.92 6.15
C GLY A 131 12.46 36.67 7.42
N GLN A 132 11.66 36.04 8.30
CA GLN A 132 11.30 36.62 9.60
C GLN A 132 12.50 36.71 10.54
N ILE A 133 13.37 35.70 10.57
CA ILE A 133 14.61 35.70 11.36
C ILE A 133 15.53 36.83 10.89
N ASP A 134 15.70 36.98 9.58
CA ASP A 134 16.56 38.01 8.99
C ASP A 134 16.03 39.42 9.32
N GLU A 135 14.72 39.64 9.25
CA GLU A 135 14.09 40.91 9.63
C GLU A 135 14.30 41.24 11.12
N VAL A 136 14.20 40.23 11.99
CA VAL A 136 14.46 40.37 13.43
C VAL A 136 15.94 40.67 13.69
N ASP A 137 16.87 40.05 12.96
CA ASP A 137 18.31 40.28 13.12
C ASP A 137 18.73 41.68 12.66
N VAL A 138 18.11 42.21 11.59
CA VAL A 138 18.28 43.62 11.17
C VAL A 138 17.79 44.58 12.26
N LYS A 139 16.56 44.39 12.76
CA LYS A 139 16.01 45.23 13.84
C LYS A 139 16.84 45.14 15.12
N ARG A 140 17.43 43.98 15.41
CA ARG A 140 18.36 43.81 16.52
C ARG A 140 19.61 44.64 16.31
N LYS A 141 20.28 44.54 15.15
CA LYS A 141 21.50 45.29 14.82
C LYS A 141 21.30 46.81 14.89
N GLU A 142 20.14 47.31 14.45
CA GLU A 142 19.81 48.74 14.53
C GLU A 142 19.60 49.26 15.97
N ARG A 143 19.23 48.38 16.92
CA ARG A 143 19.00 48.73 18.33
C ARG A 143 20.21 48.50 19.23
N VAL A 144 21.26 47.85 18.74
CA VAL A 144 22.49 47.65 19.50
C VAL A 144 23.35 48.90 19.38
N VAL A 145 23.29 49.76 20.40
CA VAL A 145 24.27 50.83 20.60
C VAL A 145 25.55 50.18 21.11
N VAL A 146 26.55 50.04 20.23
CA VAL A 146 27.88 49.55 20.63
C VAL A 146 28.62 50.68 21.34
N ALA A 147 28.98 50.47 22.61
CA ALA A 147 29.79 51.42 23.35
C ALA A 147 31.17 51.56 22.68
N PRO A 148 31.71 52.79 22.50
CA PRO A 148 33.02 52.96 21.88
C PRO A 148 34.12 52.32 22.74
N GLU A 149 35.04 51.60 22.11
CA GLU A 149 36.07 50.79 22.79
C GLU A 149 37.08 51.60 23.64
N ARG A 150 37.14 52.93 23.51
CA ARG A 150 37.91 53.80 24.41
C ARG A 150 37.20 55.13 24.67
N ALA A 151 37.14 55.51 25.95
CA ALA A 151 36.75 56.84 26.36
C ALA A 151 37.84 57.84 25.92
N LEU A 152 37.42 58.91 25.25
CA LEU A 152 38.28 60.05 24.95
C LEU A 152 38.73 60.68 26.29
N VAL A 153 40.03 60.62 26.57
CA VAL A 153 40.73 61.51 27.49
C VAL A 153 41.88 62.14 26.72
#